data_AF-A0A7S3J307-F1
#
_entry.id   AF-A0A7S3J307-F1
#
_cell.length_a   1.000
_cell.length_b   1.000
_cell.length_c   1.000
_cell.angle_alpha   90.00
_cell.angle_beta   90.00
_cell.angle_gamma   90.00
#
_symmetry.space_group_name_H-M   'P 1'
#
loop_
_entity.id
_entity.type
_entity.pdbx_description
1 polymer ?
#
loop_
_entity_poly.entity_id
_entity_poly.type
_entity_poly.pdbx_seq_one_letter_code
_entity_poly.pdbx_strand_id
1 'polypeptide(L)'
;NTAMKNMKITEKTQKKIQNYITSTQTTLDNQQEMDSFLKMISPSLRLEVTKHIFSMIVVKNQLFSNCIDLVDYLVRYLNTLLYLPEDDIIKQGEDPDNLYFLARGEVLVYINDENNEERYV
;
A
#
# COMPACT_ATOMS: atom_id res chain seq x y z
N ASN A 1 -3.87 -19.72 -20.51
CA ASN A 1 -5.16 -19.02 -20.66
C ASN A 1 -5.54 -18.98 -22.14
N THR A 2 -6.69 -19.55 -22.52
CA THR A 2 -7.15 -19.73 -23.92
C THR A 2 -7.47 -18.40 -24.61
N ALA A 3 -7.91 -17.38 -23.86
CA ALA A 3 -8.22 -16.05 -24.39
C ALA A 3 -6.98 -15.36 -25.01
N MET A 4 -5.81 -15.45 -24.34
CA MET A 4 -4.56 -14.84 -24.80
C MET A 4 -4.06 -15.42 -26.14
N LYS A 5 -4.32 -16.70 -26.39
CA LYS A 5 -3.96 -17.38 -27.65
C LYS A 5 -4.89 -16.96 -28.78
N ASN A 6 -6.18 -16.78 -28.51
CA ASN A 6 -7.17 -16.32 -29.50
C ASN A 6 -6.94 -14.87 -29.93
N MET A 7 -6.44 -14.02 -29.03
CA MET A 7 -6.11 -12.61 -29.31
C MET A 7 -4.75 -12.40 -30.01
N LYS A 8 -4.03 -13.48 -30.37
CA LYS A 8 -2.70 -13.42 -31.01
C LYS A 8 -1.67 -12.54 -30.27
N ILE A 9 -1.76 -12.51 -28.93
CA ILE A 9 -0.82 -11.75 -28.10
C ILE A 9 0.55 -12.42 -28.17
N THR A 10 1.62 -11.62 -28.34
CA THR A 10 3.00 -12.14 -28.41
C THR A 10 3.38 -12.91 -27.14
N GLU A 11 4.24 -13.92 -27.25
CA GLU A 11 4.68 -14.73 -26.09
C GLU A 11 5.31 -13.88 -24.99
N LYS A 12 6.07 -12.83 -25.38
CA LYS A 12 6.67 -11.87 -24.44
C LYS A 12 5.59 -11.15 -23.63
N THR A 13 4.53 -10.67 -24.29
CA THR A 13 3.42 -9.98 -23.63
C THR A 13 2.58 -10.95 -22.81
N GLN A 14 2.34 -12.18 -23.29
CA GLN A 14 1.65 -13.22 -22.53
C GLN A 14 2.37 -13.55 -21.22
N LYS A 15 3.71 -13.68 -21.25
CA LYS A 15 4.53 -13.94 -20.07
C LYS A 15 4.48 -12.77 -19.08
N LYS A 16 4.50 -11.52 -19.57
CA LYS A 16 4.30 -10.34 -18.71
C LYS A 16 2.93 -10.35 -18.03
N ILE A 17 1.86 -10.65 -18.78
CA ILE A 17 0.50 -10.74 -18.22
C ILE A 17 0.41 -11.85 -17.17
N GLN A 18 0.95 -13.03 -17.44
CA GLN A 18 0.96 -14.14 -16.48
C GLN A 18 1.72 -13.78 -15.21
N ASN A 19 2.93 -13.20 -15.35
CA ASN A 19 3.71 -12.76 -14.20
C ASN A 19 2.95 -11.72 -13.37
N TYR A 20 2.33 -10.73 -14.03
CA TYR A 20 1.51 -9.71 -13.39
C TYR A 20 0.33 -10.34 -12.63
N ILE A 21 -0.46 -11.21 -13.27
CA ILE A 21 -1.60 -11.88 -12.62
C ILE A 21 -1.14 -12.67 -11.39
N THR A 22 -0.07 -13.45 -11.51
CA THR A 22 0.46 -14.23 -10.38
C THR A 22 0.96 -13.35 -9.25
N SER A 23 1.69 -12.26 -9.56
CA SER A 23 2.17 -11.32 -8.54
C SER A 23 1.03 -10.56 -7.87
N THR A 24 0.02 -10.16 -8.65
CA THR A 24 -1.16 -9.44 -8.15
C THR A 24 -1.99 -10.34 -7.27
N GLN A 25 -2.28 -11.59 -7.68
CA GLN A 25 -2.99 -12.57 -6.84
C GLN A 25 -2.23 -12.87 -5.54
N THR A 26 -0.93 -13.15 -5.63
CA THR A 26 -0.13 -13.39 -4.42
C THR A 26 -0.13 -12.17 -3.49
N THR A 27 -0.07 -10.96 -4.03
CA THR A 27 -0.15 -9.72 -3.23
C THR A 27 -1.51 -9.58 -2.57
N LEU A 28 -2.60 -9.81 -3.32
CA LEU A 28 -3.96 -9.77 -2.79
C LEU A 28 -4.17 -10.78 -1.67
N ASP A 29 -3.78 -12.03 -1.88
CA ASP A 29 -3.94 -13.11 -0.90
C ASP A 29 -3.23 -12.77 0.41
N ASN A 30 -1.98 -12.29 0.33
CA ASN A 30 -1.21 -11.85 1.49
C ASN A 30 -1.86 -10.66 2.23
N GLN A 31 -2.45 -9.71 1.50
CA GLN A 31 -3.14 -8.56 2.10
C GLN A 31 -4.42 -9.02 2.83
N GLN A 32 -5.22 -9.88 2.21
CA GLN A 32 -6.44 -10.43 2.83
C GLN A 32 -6.14 -11.27 4.06
N GLU A 33 -5.06 -12.06 4.03
CA GLU A 33 -4.60 -12.85 5.17
C GLU A 33 -4.20 -11.94 6.35
N MET A 34 -3.45 -10.87 6.09
CA MET A 34 -3.07 -9.89 7.12
C MET A 34 -4.29 -9.21 7.76
N ASP A 35 -5.25 -8.75 6.96
CA ASP A 35 -6.48 -8.13 7.47
C ASP A 35 -7.28 -9.11 8.34
N SER A 36 -7.42 -10.35 7.87
CA SER A 36 -8.11 -11.42 8.60
C SER A 36 -7.41 -11.73 9.93
N PHE A 37 -6.07 -11.82 9.93
CA PHE A 37 -5.27 -12.02 11.13
C PHE A 37 -5.46 -10.89 12.14
N LEU A 38 -5.37 -9.62 11.73
CA LEU A 38 -5.54 -8.47 12.61
C LEU A 38 -6.97 -8.35 13.18
N LYS A 39 -7.97 -8.85 12.46
CA LYS A 39 -9.37 -8.93 12.92
C LYS A 39 -9.63 -10.07 13.91
N MET A 40 -8.82 -11.13 13.89
CA MET A 40 -8.99 -12.31 14.75
C MET A 40 -8.44 -12.10 16.18
N ILE A 41 -7.47 -11.19 16.34
CA ILE A 41 -6.83 -10.92 17.62
C ILE A 41 -7.53 -9.81 18.40
N SER A 42 -7.34 -9.79 19.73
CA SER A 42 -7.93 -8.76 20.60
C SER A 42 -7.33 -7.37 20.32
N PRO A 43 -8.04 -6.27 20.65
CA PRO A 43 -7.54 -4.91 20.43
C PRO A 43 -6.17 -4.63 21.07
N SER A 44 -5.91 -5.16 22.26
CA SER A 44 -4.62 -5.00 22.96
C SER A 44 -3.49 -5.71 22.21
N LEU A 45 -3.72 -6.95 21.75
CA LEU A 45 -2.73 -7.71 20.96
C LEU A 45 -2.51 -7.07 19.60
N ARG A 46 -3.57 -6.57 18.97
CA ARG A 46 -3.47 -5.81 17.71
C ARG A 46 -2.56 -4.60 17.89
N LEU A 47 -2.71 -3.85 18.98
CA LEU A 47 -1.86 -2.72 19.27
C LEU A 47 -0.39 -3.14 19.44
N GLU A 48 -0.09 -4.22 20.16
CA GLU A 48 1.28 -4.73 20.30
C GLU A 48 1.89 -5.14 18.96
N VAL A 49 1.15 -5.87 18.13
CA VAL A 49 1.58 -6.28 16.79
C VAL A 49 1.80 -5.06 15.89
N THR A 50 0.86 -4.12 15.88
CA THR A 50 0.92 -2.87 15.10
C THR A 50 2.14 -2.05 15.51
N LYS A 51 2.42 -1.95 16.82
CA LYS A 51 3.65 -1.36 17.34
C LYS A 51 4.89 -2.06 16.84
N HIS A 52 4.94 -3.38 16.95
CA HIS A 52 6.11 -4.14 16.53
C HIS A 52 6.43 -3.99 15.03
N ILE A 53 5.41 -4.04 14.18
CA ILE A 53 5.58 -4.00 12.72
C ILE A 53 5.83 -2.58 12.23
N PHE A 54 5.08 -1.59 12.70
CA PHE A 54 5.05 -0.26 12.08
C PHE A 54 5.94 0.80 12.75
N SER A 55 6.42 0.59 13.98
CA SER A 55 7.33 1.55 14.62
C SER A 55 8.58 1.81 13.78
N MET A 56 9.12 0.77 13.14
CA MET A 56 10.27 0.91 12.26
C MET A 56 10.00 1.79 11.04
N ILE A 57 8.77 1.81 10.52
CA ILE A 57 8.41 2.62 9.34
C ILE A 57 8.37 4.10 9.72
N VAL A 58 7.84 4.43 10.89
CA VAL A 58 7.83 5.82 11.38
C VAL A 58 9.24 6.31 11.66
N VAL A 59 10.09 5.51 12.33
CA VAL A 59 11.49 5.86 12.68
C VAL A 59 12.37 6.03 11.44
N LYS A 60 12.08 5.35 10.34
CA LYS A 60 12.81 5.52 9.06
C LYS A 60 12.69 6.95 8.51
N ASN A 61 11.63 7.67 8.83
CA ASN A 61 11.50 9.06 8.45
C ASN A 61 12.36 9.94 9.38
N GLN A 62 13.22 10.76 8.78
CA GLN A 62 14.17 11.61 9.49
C GLN A 62 13.50 12.60 10.45
N LEU A 63 12.22 12.94 10.23
CA LEU A 63 11.45 13.81 11.13
C LEU A 63 11.19 13.17 12.50
N PHE A 64 11.15 11.83 12.57
CA PHE A 64 10.77 11.09 13.79
C PHE A 64 11.92 10.28 14.39
N SER A 65 13.06 10.19 13.71
CA SER A 65 14.18 9.31 14.10
C SER A 65 14.75 9.62 15.50
N ASN A 66 14.66 10.86 15.96
CA ASN A 66 15.19 11.31 17.26
C ASN A 66 14.10 11.45 18.34
N CYS A 67 12.85 11.07 18.07
CA CYS A 67 11.71 11.29 18.96
C CYS A 67 10.96 9.99 19.24
N ILE A 68 11.60 9.06 19.95
CA ILE A 68 11.06 7.71 20.22
C ILE A 68 9.71 7.77 20.97
N ASP A 69 9.54 8.67 21.93
CA ASP A 69 8.28 8.81 22.67
C ASP A 69 7.13 9.27 21.75
N LEU A 70 7.43 10.16 20.80
CA LEU A 70 6.47 10.60 19.78
C LEU A 70 6.12 9.44 18.85
N VAL A 71 7.08 8.62 18.46
CA VAL A 71 6.81 7.41 17.66
C VAL A 71 5.88 6.47 18.43
N ASP A 72 6.16 6.14 19.69
CA ASP A 72 5.29 5.25 20.46
C ASP A 72 3.88 5.83 20.63
N TYR A 73 3.77 7.15 20.74
CA TYR A 73 2.47 7.84 20.75
C TYR A 73 1.75 7.69 19.40
N LEU A 74 2.41 8.04 18.30
CA LEU A 74 1.83 8.01 16.95
C LEU A 74 1.36 6.61 16.55
N VAL A 75 2.15 5.58 16.85
CA VAL A 75 1.82 4.21 16.44
C VAL A 75 0.55 3.68 17.13
N ARG A 76 0.16 4.26 18.27
CA ARG A 76 -1.14 3.93 18.90
C ARG A 76 -2.35 4.44 18.13
N TYR A 77 -2.16 5.43 17.26
CA TYR A 77 -3.22 6.02 16.44
C TYR A 77 -3.12 5.64 14.96
N LEU A 78 -2.11 4.84 14.59
CA LEU A 78 -1.99 4.35 13.22
C LEU A 78 -3.08 3.31 12.93
N ASN A 79 -3.76 3.50 11.81
CA ASN A 79 -4.66 2.52 11.23
C ASN A 79 -3.97 1.85 10.04
N THR A 80 -3.93 0.52 10.04
CA THR A 80 -3.47 -0.26 8.88
C THR A 80 -4.51 -0.16 7.77
N LEU A 81 -4.08 0.31 6.60
CA LEU A 81 -4.88 0.36 5.38
C LEU A 81 -4.22 -0.53 4.31
N LEU A 82 -5.05 -1.19 3.51
CA LEU A 82 -4.63 -2.09 2.45
C LEU A 82 -5.29 -1.63 1.15
N TYR A 83 -4.47 -1.46 0.12
CA TYR A 83 -4.90 -1.01 -1.21
C TYR A 83 -4.50 -2.06 -2.24
N LEU A 84 -5.37 -2.26 -3.22
CA LEU A 84 -5.11 -3.10 -4.38
C LEU A 84 -4.23 -2.36 -5.39
N PRO A 85 -3.53 -3.09 -6.27
CA PRO A 85 -2.89 -2.46 -7.41
C PRO A 85 -3.91 -1.63 -8.21
N GLU A 86 -3.50 -0.43 -8.62
CA GLU A 86 -4.32 0.52 -9.39
C GLU A 86 -5.45 1.21 -8.59
N ASP A 87 -5.54 1.00 -7.27
CA ASP A 87 -6.42 1.82 -6.42
C ASP A 87 -5.89 3.25 -6.28
N ASP A 88 -6.80 4.22 -6.42
CA ASP A 88 -6.54 5.62 -6.07
C ASP A 88 -6.52 5.78 -4.54
N ILE A 89 -5.35 6.11 -3.97
CA ILE A 89 -5.19 6.30 -2.52
C ILE A 89 -5.55 7.73 -2.10
N ILE A 90 -5.12 8.73 -2.88
CA ILE A 90 -5.32 10.17 -2.63
C ILE A 90 -5.62 10.82 -3.97
N LYS A 91 -6.65 11.68 -4.04
CA LYS A 91 -6.95 12.45 -5.25
C LYS A 91 -6.67 13.94 -5.05
N GLN A 92 -6.08 14.55 -6.08
CA GLN A 92 -5.80 15.98 -6.07
C GLN A 92 -7.10 16.78 -5.97
N GLY A 93 -7.16 17.71 -5.01
CA GLY A 93 -8.33 18.53 -4.75
C GLY A 93 -9.32 17.95 -3.74
N GLU A 94 -9.09 16.72 -3.25
CA GLU A 94 -9.79 16.20 -2.07
C GLU A 94 -9.25 16.82 -0.78
N ASP A 95 -10.10 16.90 0.24
CA ASP A 95 -9.73 17.46 1.55
C ASP A 95 -8.63 16.59 2.22
N PRO A 96 -7.51 17.20 2.65
CA PRO A 96 -6.39 16.46 3.21
C PRO A 96 -6.63 16.13 4.69
N ASP A 97 -7.37 15.06 4.96
CA ASP A 97 -7.72 14.67 6.32
C ASP A 97 -6.69 13.74 7.00
N ASN A 98 -5.83 13.10 6.22
CA ASN A 98 -4.98 12.00 6.71
C ASN A 98 -3.53 12.09 6.24
N LEU A 99 -2.61 11.66 7.10
CA LEU A 99 -1.22 11.39 6.78
C LEU A 99 -1.00 9.89 6.64
N TYR A 100 -0.33 9.48 5.57
CA TYR A 100 -0.07 8.08 5.27
C TYR A 100 1.42 7.74 5.39
N PHE A 101 1.71 6.52 5.87
CA PHE A 101 3.04 5.93 5.85
C PHE A 101 3.01 4.67 4.99
N LEU A 102 3.85 4.62 3.96
CA LEU A 102 3.96 3.43 3.12
C LEU A 102 4.72 2.33 3.87
N ALA A 103 4.00 1.34 4.38
CA ALA A 103 4.59 0.23 5.10
C ALA A 103 5.26 -0.80 4.16
N ARG A 104 4.59 -1.13 3.06
CA ARG A 104 5.03 -2.09 2.05
C ARG A 104 4.30 -1.85 0.74
N GLY A 105 5.01 -2.01 -0.38
CA GLY A 105 4.48 -1.83 -1.72
C GLY A 105 5.17 -0.69 -2.45
N GLU A 106 4.61 -0.31 -3.58
CA GLU A 106 5.03 0.81 -4.40
C GLU A 106 3.79 1.66 -4.67
N VAL A 107 3.98 2.98 -4.73
CA VAL A 107 2.93 3.94 -5.06
C VAL A 107 3.43 4.82 -6.18
N LEU A 108 2.52 5.24 -7.05
CA LEU A 108 2.79 6.17 -8.13
C LEU A 108 2.13 7.50 -7.75
N VAL A 109 2.88 8.59 -7.90
CA VAL A 109 2.40 9.93 -7.57
C VAL A 109 2.23 10.71 -8.86
N TYR A 110 1.02 11.22 -9.06
CA TYR A 110 0.65 12.01 -10.22
C TYR A 110 0.10 13.36 -9.78
N ILE A 111 0.41 14.41 -10.54
CA ILE A 111 -0.12 15.76 -10.34
C ILE A 111 -0.66 16.26 -11.67
N ASN A 112 -1.90 16.77 -11.64
CA ASN A 112 -2.49 17.52 -12.74
C ASN A 112 -1.92 18.93 -12.74
N ASP A 113 -1.31 19.32 -13.86
CA ASP A 113 -0.80 20.67 -14.07
C ASP A 113 -1.91 21.69 -14.37
N GLU A 114 -1.51 22.94 -14.64
CA GLU A 114 -2.44 24.03 -14.98
C GLU A 114 -3.27 23.77 -16.24
N ASN A 115 -2.82 22.87 -17.12
CA ASN A 115 -3.54 22.46 -18.33
C ASN A 115 -4.38 21.19 -18.11
N ASN A 116 -4.47 20.71 -16.87
CA ASN A 116 -5.14 19.48 -16.49
C ASN A 116 -4.53 18.24 -17.16
N GLU A 117 -3.22 18.28 -17.45
CA GLU A 117 -2.44 17.14 -17.90
C GLU A 117 -1.77 16.44 -16.72
N GLU A 118 -1.93 15.12 -16.65
CA GLU A 118 -1.38 14.30 -15.57
C GLU A 118 0.13 14.09 -15.76
N ARG A 119 0.92 14.44 -14.74
CA ARG A 119 2.38 14.28 -14.73
C ARG A 119 2.83 13.43 -13.56
N TYR A 120 3.70 12.46 -13.86
CA TYR A 120 4.38 11.65 -12.85
C TYR A 120 5.47 12.46 -12.14
N VAL A 121 5.55 12.35 -10.81
CA VAL A 121 6.47 13.14 -9.95
C VAL A 121 7.50 12.27 -9.27
#